data_AF-A0A5S4TIC1-F1
#
_entry.id   AF-A0A5S4TIC1-F1
#
_cell.length_a   1.000
_cell.length_b   1.000
_cell.length_c   1.000
_cell.angle_alpha   90.00
_cell.angle_beta   90.00
_cell.angle_gamma   90.00
#
_symmetry.space_group_name_H-M   'P 1'
#
loop_
_entity.id
_entity.type
_entity.pdbx_description
1 polymer ?
#
loop_
_entity_poly.entity_id
_entity_poly.type
_entity_poly.pdbx_seq_one_letter_code
_entity_poly.pdbx_strand_id
1 'polypeptide(L)'
;SELGSLSLEEYVDLRWLEITCGEAPYMVTRYDTVTGKEIPLSERVGFVDRKLQRISREVSDEVTFYEFLKKAYRASYGYEYQGDSLLLARENLLATFEDYYLAKTGNQPTLEQKKEIATIISYNVFQMDGLKKSSPYSAKQRQSQQLSLFADELEVQEVEESQTQIKDWKKNRMMGFERLSSEESEMKFDVVIGNPSYQEELQGTSDKPIYHHFMDESYKISRKSVL
;
A
#
# COMPACT_ATOMS: atom_id res chain seq x y z
N SER A 1 -21.15 -9.09 -8.95
CA SER A 1 -20.65 -7.78 -8.52
C SER A 1 -20.33 -6.97 -9.76
N GLU A 2 -20.46 -5.64 -9.72
CA GLU A 2 -20.16 -4.75 -10.87
C GLU A 2 -18.71 -4.91 -11.39
N LEU A 3 -17.77 -5.25 -10.50
CA LEU A 3 -16.38 -5.55 -10.88
C LEU A 3 -16.22 -6.87 -11.67
N GLY A 4 -17.16 -7.81 -11.52
CA GLY A 4 -17.11 -9.12 -12.16
C GLY A 4 -17.52 -9.10 -13.64
N SER A 5 -18.21 -8.04 -14.10
CA SER A 5 -18.60 -7.87 -15.51
C SER A 5 -17.55 -7.18 -16.36
N LEU A 6 -16.52 -6.57 -15.75
CA LEU A 6 -15.42 -5.94 -16.48
C LEU A 6 -14.60 -6.98 -17.24
N SER A 7 -14.07 -6.61 -18.40
CA SER A 7 -13.05 -7.41 -19.07
C SER A 7 -11.81 -7.56 -18.17
N LEU A 8 -10.97 -8.56 -18.46
CA LEU A 8 -9.74 -8.78 -17.71
C LEU A 8 -8.85 -7.53 -17.68
N GLU A 9 -8.71 -6.87 -18.83
CA GLU A 9 -7.89 -5.67 -18.96
C GLU A 9 -8.46 -4.50 -18.13
N GLU A 10 -9.75 -4.21 -18.25
CA GLU A 10 -10.40 -3.16 -17.45
C GLU A 10 -10.27 -3.43 -15.94
N TYR A 11 -10.46 -4.67 -15.51
CA TYR A 11 -10.36 -5.04 -14.10
C TYR A 11 -8.94 -4.90 -13.54
N VAL A 12 -7.94 -5.34 -14.31
CA VAL A 12 -6.53 -5.25 -13.93
C VAL A 12 -6.07 -3.79 -13.86
N ASP A 13 -6.57 -2.95 -14.78
CA ASP A 13 -6.23 -1.53 -14.89
C ASP A 13 -6.86 -0.64 -13.81
N LEU A 14 -7.85 -1.13 -13.05
CA LEU A 14 -8.40 -0.40 -11.91
C LEU A 14 -7.28 -0.01 -10.94
N ARG A 15 -7.16 1.29 -10.63
CA ARG A 15 -6.15 1.82 -9.72
C ARG A 15 -6.62 1.74 -8.28
N TRP A 16 -5.93 0.95 -7.48
CA TRP A 16 -6.21 0.78 -6.06
C TRP A 16 -5.10 1.41 -5.23
N LEU A 17 -5.47 2.08 -4.15
CA LEU A 17 -4.55 2.64 -3.17
C LEU A 17 -4.87 2.12 -1.76
N GLU A 18 -3.90 1.52 -1.08
CA GLU A 18 -3.95 1.28 0.37
C GLU A 18 -3.25 2.44 1.11
N ILE A 19 -4.01 3.25 1.84
CA ILE A 19 -3.46 4.31 2.70
C ILE A 19 -2.99 3.71 4.03
N THR A 20 -1.89 4.23 4.57
CA THR A 20 -1.28 3.75 5.83
C THR A 20 -1.20 2.22 5.87
N CYS A 21 -0.54 1.65 4.85
CA CYS A 21 -0.68 0.25 4.52
C CYS A 21 0.03 -0.71 5.47
N GLY A 22 0.86 -0.25 6.41
CA GLY A 22 1.62 -1.13 7.29
C GLY A 22 2.42 -2.16 6.50
N GLU A 23 2.12 -3.46 6.68
CA GLU A 23 2.73 -4.60 5.97
C GLU A 23 1.97 -5.01 4.70
N ALA A 24 1.07 -4.15 4.24
CA ALA A 24 0.17 -4.27 3.08
C ALA A 24 -0.83 -5.44 3.10
N PRO A 25 -1.56 -5.67 4.22
CA PRO A 25 -2.49 -6.79 4.36
C PRO A 25 -3.70 -6.71 3.41
N TYR A 26 -4.10 -5.50 2.97
CA TYR A 26 -5.19 -5.35 2.00
C TYR A 26 -4.70 -5.41 0.55
N MET A 27 -3.41 -5.17 0.27
CA MET A 27 -2.79 -5.48 -1.03
C MET A 27 -2.60 -6.99 -1.21
N VAL A 28 -1.94 -7.63 -0.26
CA VAL A 28 -1.53 -9.04 -0.31
C VAL A 28 -1.72 -9.74 1.05
N THR A 29 -2.55 -10.78 1.08
CA THR A 29 -2.92 -11.47 2.33
C THR A 29 -2.11 -12.74 2.51
N ARG A 30 -0.79 -12.60 2.75
CA ARG A 30 0.15 -13.75 2.79
C ARG A 30 0.04 -14.60 4.04
N TYR A 31 -0.30 -14.01 5.17
CA TYR A 31 -0.45 -14.68 6.45
C TYR A 31 -1.54 -14.02 7.29
N ASP A 32 -2.06 -14.78 8.25
CA ASP A 32 -2.93 -14.26 9.28
C ASP A 32 -2.11 -13.46 10.29
N THR A 33 -2.42 -12.17 10.46
CA THR A 33 -1.63 -11.23 11.27
C THR A 33 -1.70 -11.51 12.77
N VAL A 34 -2.65 -12.32 13.24
CA VAL A 34 -2.80 -12.69 14.64
C VAL A 34 -2.00 -13.94 14.98
N THR A 35 -2.03 -14.93 14.08
CA THR A 35 -1.45 -16.26 14.30
C THR A 35 -0.10 -16.45 13.60
N GLY A 36 0.24 -15.58 12.65
CA GLY A 36 1.45 -15.67 11.81
C GLY A 36 1.43 -16.84 10.82
N LYS A 37 0.28 -17.52 10.66
CA LYS A 37 0.17 -18.68 9.76
C LYS A 37 0.02 -18.24 8.32
N GLU A 38 0.75 -18.89 7.42
CA GLU A 38 0.63 -18.66 5.97
C GLU A 38 -0.77 -18.99 5.46
N ILE A 39 -1.22 -18.17 4.51
CA ILE A 39 -2.51 -18.32 3.83
C ILE A 39 -2.27 -18.87 2.41
N PRO A 40 -2.90 -19.99 2.03
CA PRO A 40 -2.81 -20.55 0.69
C PRO A 40 -3.25 -19.55 -0.40
N LEU A 41 -2.63 -19.61 -1.58
CA LEU A 41 -2.92 -18.71 -2.70
C LEU A 41 -4.42 -18.61 -3.06
N SER A 42 -5.16 -19.70 -2.96
CA SER A 42 -6.60 -19.76 -3.25
C SER A 42 -7.47 -19.00 -2.23
N GLU A 43 -6.94 -18.77 -1.02
CA GLU A 43 -7.64 -18.14 0.09
C GLU A 43 -7.22 -16.68 0.30
N ARG A 44 -6.16 -16.22 -0.37
CA ARG A 44 -5.73 -14.82 -0.27
C ARG A 44 -6.76 -13.88 -0.87
N VAL A 45 -7.02 -12.75 -0.21
CA VAL A 45 -8.14 -11.85 -0.55
C VAL A 45 -7.72 -10.42 -0.83
N GLY A 46 -6.42 -10.10 -0.72
CA GLY A 46 -5.88 -8.79 -1.03
C GLY A 46 -6.20 -8.38 -2.47
N PHE A 47 -6.26 -7.08 -2.75
CA PHE A 47 -6.70 -6.65 -4.08
C PHE A 47 -5.68 -7.01 -5.18
N VAL A 48 -4.38 -7.10 -4.84
CA VAL A 48 -3.37 -7.64 -5.77
C VAL A 48 -3.58 -9.15 -5.92
N ASP A 49 -3.82 -9.89 -4.83
CA ASP A 49 -4.16 -11.32 -4.90
C ASP A 49 -5.35 -11.57 -5.81
N ARG A 50 -6.45 -10.81 -5.66
CA ARG A 50 -7.64 -10.97 -6.48
C ARG A 50 -7.38 -10.69 -7.97
N LYS A 51 -6.51 -9.72 -8.28
CA LYS A 51 -6.05 -9.48 -9.66
C LYS A 51 -5.27 -10.68 -10.18
N LEU A 52 -4.26 -11.14 -9.44
CA LEU A 52 -3.42 -12.25 -9.84
C LEU A 52 -4.19 -13.56 -9.97
N GLN A 53 -5.09 -13.88 -9.05
CA GLN A 53 -6.00 -15.03 -9.15
C GLN A 53 -6.84 -15.00 -10.42
N ARG A 54 -7.40 -13.84 -10.77
CA ARG A 54 -8.19 -13.70 -12.00
C ARG A 54 -7.33 -13.87 -13.24
N ILE A 55 -6.17 -13.22 -13.29
CA ILE A 55 -5.20 -13.36 -14.38
C ILE A 55 -4.77 -14.84 -14.52
N SER A 56 -4.44 -15.52 -13.42
CA SER A 56 -4.04 -16.94 -13.43
C SER A 56 -5.12 -17.87 -13.98
N ARG A 57 -6.41 -17.54 -13.78
CA ARG A 57 -7.55 -18.32 -14.30
C ARG A 57 -7.81 -18.06 -15.79
N GLU A 58 -7.69 -16.81 -16.24
CA GLU A 58 -8.11 -16.41 -17.59
C GLU A 58 -6.98 -16.43 -18.62
N VAL A 59 -5.72 -16.28 -18.20
CA VAL A 59 -4.55 -16.26 -19.09
C VAL A 59 -3.80 -17.57 -18.98
N SER A 60 -3.47 -18.23 -20.09
CA SER A 60 -2.80 -19.55 -20.06
C SER A 60 -1.30 -19.47 -20.34
N ASP A 61 -0.87 -18.55 -21.19
CA ASP A 61 0.52 -18.42 -21.62
C ASP A 61 1.34 -17.54 -20.68
N GLU A 62 2.60 -17.91 -20.47
CA GLU A 62 3.52 -17.24 -19.54
C GLU A 62 3.80 -15.79 -19.93
N VAL A 63 3.93 -15.50 -21.23
CA VAL A 63 4.24 -14.16 -21.73
C VAL A 63 3.09 -13.20 -21.44
N THR A 64 1.87 -13.52 -21.84
CA THR A 64 0.70 -12.69 -21.56
C THR A 64 0.40 -12.64 -20.07
N PHE A 65 0.63 -13.73 -19.34
CA PHE A 65 0.49 -13.75 -17.88
C PHE A 65 1.40 -12.71 -17.22
N TYR A 66 2.68 -12.67 -17.62
CA TYR A 66 3.64 -11.72 -17.10
C TYR A 66 3.29 -10.27 -17.48
N GLU A 67 2.77 -10.03 -18.68
CA GLU A 67 2.30 -8.70 -19.09
C GLU A 67 1.11 -8.21 -18.24
N PHE A 68 0.09 -9.04 -18.02
CA PHE A 68 -1.03 -8.70 -17.14
C PHE A 68 -0.61 -8.55 -15.68
N LEU A 69 0.33 -9.38 -15.22
CA LEU A 69 0.91 -9.26 -13.88
C LEU A 69 1.57 -7.88 -13.72
N LYS A 70 2.40 -7.45 -14.68
CA LYS A 70 2.99 -6.10 -14.66
C LYS A 70 1.93 -5.01 -14.62
N LYS A 71 0.86 -5.13 -15.41
CA LYS A 71 -0.28 -4.17 -15.37
C LYS A 71 -0.93 -4.14 -13.98
N ALA A 72 -1.15 -5.30 -13.36
CA ALA A 72 -1.73 -5.39 -12.02
C ALA A 72 -0.89 -4.67 -10.97
N TYR A 73 0.43 -4.88 -10.97
CA TYR A 73 1.35 -4.19 -10.06
C TYR A 73 1.41 -2.69 -10.35
N ARG A 74 1.46 -2.26 -11.62
CA ARG A 74 1.46 -0.85 -12.02
C ARG A 74 0.20 -0.10 -11.58
N ALA A 75 -0.94 -0.78 -11.48
CA ALA A 75 -2.21 -0.23 -11.04
C ALA A 75 -2.49 -0.43 -9.53
N SER A 76 -1.51 -0.88 -8.75
CA SER A 76 -1.66 -1.18 -7.32
C SER A 76 -0.68 -0.33 -6.51
N TYR A 77 -1.21 0.49 -5.61
CA TYR A 77 -0.45 1.49 -4.87
C TYR A 77 -0.67 1.37 -3.36
N GLY A 78 0.30 1.85 -2.59
CA GLY A 78 0.19 1.97 -1.15
C GLY A 78 1.13 3.01 -0.59
N TYR A 79 0.84 3.56 0.58
CA TYR A 79 1.81 4.37 1.30
C TYR A 79 1.80 4.09 2.79
N GLU A 80 2.96 4.26 3.43
CA GLU A 80 3.15 4.08 4.86
C GLU A 80 4.11 5.16 5.39
N TYR A 81 3.90 5.61 6.63
CA TYR A 81 4.80 6.55 7.28
C TYR A 81 6.05 5.83 7.80
N GLN A 82 5.89 4.67 8.44
CA GLN A 82 6.97 3.93 9.06
C GLN A 82 7.77 3.11 8.03
N GLY A 83 9.08 3.39 7.91
CA GLY A 83 9.96 2.75 6.93
C GLY A 83 10.10 1.23 7.10
N ASP A 84 10.07 0.72 8.34
CA ASP A 84 10.21 -0.71 8.61
C ASP A 84 8.99 -1.50 8.14
N SER A 85 7.78 -1.01 8.43
CA SER A 85 6.53 -1.59 7.92
C SER A 85 6.47 -1.52 6.39
N LEU A 86 6.87 -0.38 5.82
CA LEU A 86 6.95 -0.21 4.36
C LEU A 86 7.89 -1.24 3.71
N LEU A 87 9.02 -1.55 4.34
CA LEU A 87 9.94 -2.58 3.83
C LEU A 87 9.25 -3.94 3.80
N LEU A 88 8.56 -4.33 4.88
CA LEU A 88 7.80 -5.58 4.94
C LEU A 88 6.67 -5.64 3.90
N ALA A 89 5.96 -4.54 3.67
CA ALA A 89 4.96 -4.44 2.61
C ALA A 89 5.55 -4.73 1.22
N ARG A 90 6.73 -4.16 0.92
CA ARG A 90 7.42 -4.37 -0.37
C ARG A 90 7.90 -5.81 -0.52
N GLU A 91 8.46 -6.39 0.53
CA GLU A 91 8.86 -7.81 0.55
C GLU A 91 7.65 -8.74 0.36
N ASN A 92 6.53 -8.47 1.03
CA ASN A 92 5.29 -9.24 0.86
C ASN A 92 4.78 -9.17 -0.58
N LEU A 93 4.83 -8.01 -1.22
CA LEU A 93 4.43 -7.86 -2.63
C LEU A 93 5.36 -8.60 -3.59
N LEU A 94 6.67 -8.56 -3.35
CA LEU A 94 7.64 -9.26 -4.18
C LEU A 94 7.52 -10.78 -4.01
N ALA A 95 7.39 -11.26 -2.78
CA ALA A 95 7.17 -12.68 -2.49
C ALA A 95 5.84 -13.17 -3.08
N THR A 96 4.79 -12.35 -3.05
CA THR A 96 3.51 -12.68 -3.72
C THR A 96 3.68 -12.85 -5.22
N PHE A 97 4.48 -12.00 -5.87
CA PHE A 97 4.80 -12.17 -7.29
C PHE A 97 5.45 -13.52 -7.54
N GLU A 98 6.44 -13.89 -6.73
CA GLU A 98 7.13 -15.18 -6.86
C GLU A 98 6.18 -16.36 -6.64
N ASP A 99 5.31 -16.29 -5.63
CA ASP A 99 4.32 -17.34 -5.32
C ASP A 99 3.37 -17.58 -6.52
N TYR A 100 2.78 -16.53 -7.09
CA TYR A 100 1.87 -16.67 -8.24
C TYR A 100 2.60 -17.06 -9.51
N TYR A 101 3.81 -16.56 -9.73
CA TYR A 101 4.61 -16.93 -10.91
C TYR A 101 4.98 -18.41 -10.89
N LEU A 102 5.43 -18.91 -9.72
CA LEU A 102 5.73 -20.32 -9.52
C LEU A 102 4.48 -21.18 -9.69
N ALA A 103 3.36 -20.79 -9.08
CA ALA A 103 2.10 -21.52 -9.21
C ALA A 103 1.59 -21.57 -10.65
N LYS A 104 1.84 -20.52 -11.45
CA LYS A 104 1.37 -20.44 -12.84
C LYS A 104 2.25 -21.20 -13.82
N THR A 105 3.57 -21.06 -13.68
CA THR A 105 4.55 -21.51 -14.69
C THR A 105 5.27 -22.79 -14.28
N GLY A 106 5.23 -23.17 -13.00
CA GLY A 106 6.06 -24.23 -12.42
C GLY A 106 7.54 -23.84 -12.26
N ASN A 107 7.93 -22.61 -12.61
CA ASN A 107 9.31 -22.14 -12.56
C ASN A 107 9.43 -20.88 -11.68
N GLN A 108 10.63 -20.62 -11.18
CA GLN A 108 10.95 -19.36 -10.50
C GLN A 108 11.13 -18.24 -11.52
N PRO A 109 10.68 -17.01 -11.23
CA PRO A 109 10.94 -15.88 -12.12
C PRO A 109 12.43 -15.56 -12.17
N THR A 110 12.88 -15.09 -13.33
CA THR A 110 14.26 -14.68 -13.56
C THR A 110 14.63 -13.46 -12.72
N LEU A 111 15.94 -13.25 -12.50
CA LEU A 111 16.43 -12.06 -11.79
C LEU A 111 16.02 -10.75 -12.48
N GLU A 112 15.92 -10.75 -13.81
CA GLU A 112 15.48 -9.57 -14.58
C GLU A 112 14.01 -9.25 -14.29
N GLN A 113 13.14 -10.27 -14.30
CA GLN A 113 11.73 -10.10 -13.94
C GLN A 113 11.56 -9.65 -12.48
N LYS A 114 12.31 -10.24 -11.54
CA LYS A 114 12.31 -9.82 -10.13
C LYS A 114 12.70 -8.35 -9.98
N LYS A 115 13.75 -7.89 -10.68
CA LYS A 115 14.17 -6.48 -10.67
C LYS A 115 13.13 -5.54 -11.28
N GLU A 116 12.47 -5.96 -12.36
CA GLU A 116 11.41 -5.17 -12.98
C GLU A 116 10.22 -4.99 -12.03
N ILE A 117 9.73 -6.07 -11.41
CA ILE A 117 8.64 -6.02 -10.44
C ILE A 117 9.04 -5.24 -9.18
N ALA A 118 10.24 -5.47 -8.64
CA ALA A 118 10.75 -4.70 -7.49
C ALA A 118 10.84 -3.19 -7.80
N THR A 119 11.18 -2.83 -9.04
CA THR A 119 11.17 -1.43 -9.49
C THR A 119 9.75 -0.87 -9.55
N ILE A 120 8.76 -1.65 -10.00
CA ILE A 120 7.36 -1.20 -9.98
C ILE A 120 6.90 -0.99 -8.52
N ILE A 121 7.18 -1.95 -7.64
CA ILE A 121 6.84 -1.90 -6.22
C ILE A 121 7.47 -0.65 -5.57
N SER A 122 8.74 -0.34 -5.85
CA SER A 122 9.42 0.81 -5.23
C SER A 122 8.81 2.17 -5.62
N TYR A 123 8.25 2.28 -6.83
CA TYR A 123 7.50 3.46 -7.26
C TYR A 123 6.07 3.53 -6.71
N ASN A 124 5.44 2.38 -6.48
CA ASN A 124 4.01 2.30 -6.17
C ASN A 124 3.69 2.16 -4.68
N VAL A 125 4.62 1.61 -3.91
CA VAL A 125 4.51 1.44 -2.46
C VAL A 125 5.62 2.25 -1.80
N PHE A 126 5.29 3.41 -1.26
CA PHE A 126 6.27 4.45 -0.92
C PHE A 126 6.04 5.07 0.47
N GLN A 127 7.09 5.71 0.98
CA GLN A 127 7.03 6.35 2.29
C GLN A 127 6.40 7.74 2.19
N MET A 128 5.37 8.00 3.00
CA MET A 128 4.67 9.30 2.99
C MET A 128 3.99 9.59 4.33
N ASP A 129 4.06 10.85 4.77
CA ASP A 129 3.14 11.42 5.75
C ASP A 129 1.80 11.71 5.06
N GLY A 130 0.76 10.96 5.41
CA GLY A 130 -0.57 11.09 4.81
C GLY A 130 -1.24 12.45 5.05
N LEU A 131 -0.87 13.16 6.12
CA LEU A 131 -1.42 14.48 6.46
C LEU A 131 -0.69 15.59 5.70
N LYS A 132 0.64 15.55 5.71
CA LYS A 132 1.49 16.57 5.07
C LYS A 132 1.75 16.33 3.58
N LYS A 133 1.50 15.10 3.11
CA LYS A 133 1.85 14.61 1.76
C LYS A 133 3.34 14.74 1.46
N SER A 134 4.17 14.76 2.50
CA SER A 134 5.63 14.87 2.45
C SER A 134 6.29 13.52 2.66
N SER A 135 7.50 13.38 2.13
CA SER A 135 8.33 12.21 2.39
C SER A 135 9.05 12.41 3.73
N PRO A 136 8.78 11.56 4.74
CA PRO A 136 9.40 11.72 6.05
C PRO A 136 10.91 11.70 5.98
N TYR A 137 11.58 12.52 6.79
CA TYR A 137 13.04 12.56 6.91
C TYR A 137 13.80 12.91 5.62
N SER A 138 13.12 13.44 4.60
CA SER A 138 13.77 13.84 3.34
C SER A 138 14.47 15.20 3.42
N ALA A 139 14.17 15.96 4.48
CA ALA A 139 14.86 17.18 4.85
C ALA A 139 16.38 16.94 4.91
N LYS A 140 17.14 17.63 4.06
CA LYS A 140 18.61 17.63 4.16
C LYS A 140 18.97 18.31 5.48
N GLN A 141 19.42 17.55 6.48
CA GLN A 141 20.04 18.13 7.66
C GLN A 141 21.11 19.11 7.21
N ARG A 142 20.96 20.40 7.55
CA ARG A 142 22.10 21.32 7.53
C ARG A 142 23.16 20.71 8.44
N GLN A 143 24.43 20.80 8.04
CA GLN A 143 25.57 20.43 8.89
C GLN A 143 25.30 20.89 10.32
N SER A 144 25.43 19.95 11.27
CA SER A 144 25.18 20.16 12.70
C SER A 144 25.66 21.54 13.15
N GLN A 145 24.73 22.44 13.44
CA GLN A 145 25.10 23.68 14.10
C GLN A 145 25.49 23.33 15.54
N GLN A 146 26.71 23.67 15.93
CA GLN A 146 27.15 23.52 17.31
C GLN A 146 26.27 24.40 18.20
N LEU A 147 25.48 23.78 19.08
CA LEU A 147 24.67 24.49 20.06
C LEU A 147 25.61 25.22 21.03
N SER A 148 25.56 26.56 21.01
CA SER A 148 26.22 27.40 22.00
C SER A 148 25.33 27.46 23.23
N LEU A 149 25.88 27.11 24.40
CA LEU A 149 25.16 27.15 25.69
C LEU A 149 24.75 28.56 26.14
N PHE A 150 25.24 29.61 25.46
CA PHE A 150 25.08 31.01 25.83
C PHE A 150 24.76 31.93 24.63
N ALA A 151 24.10 31.43 23.58
CA ALA A 151 23.64 32.28 22.47
C ALA A 151 22.12 32.43 22.52
N ASP A 152 21.67 33.69 22.49
CA ASP A 152 20.27 34.09 22.44
C ASP A 152 19.51 33.38 21.31
N GLU A 153 18.28 32.97 21.63
CA GLU A 153 17.24 32.34 20.80
C GLU A 153 17.59 32.21 19.31
N LEU A 154 18.22 31.08 18.95
CA LEU A 154 18.30 30.66 17.55
C LEU A 154 16.90 30.24 17.11
N GLU A 155 16.31 30.99 16.17
CA GLU A 155 15.16 30.51 15.39
C GLU A 155 15.52 29.16 14.78
N VAL A 156 14.94 28.09 15.32
CA VAL A 156 15.02 26.77 14.71
C VAL A 156 14.25 26.86 13.40
N GLN A 157 14.94 27.15 12.29
CA GLN A 157 14.35 27.03 10.96
C GLN A 157 13.98 25.57 10.77
N GLU A 158 12.68 25.26 10.88
CA GLU A 158 12.14 23.94 10.54
C GLU A 158 12.59 23.61 9.12
N VAL A 159 13.34 22.51 8.97
CA VAL A 159 13.78 22.06 7.66
C VAL A 159 12.58 21.40 7.00
N GLU A 160 12.01 22.05 5.98
CA GLU A 160 10.83 21.52 5.29
C GLU A 160 11.16 20.20 4.59
N GLU A 161 10.33 19.19 4.86
CA GLU A 161 10.35 17.93 4.13
C GLU A 161 9.89 18.13 2.69
N SER A 162 10.49 17.39 1.76
CA SER A 162 10.09 17.42 0.36
C SER A 162 8.73 16.75 0.14
N GLN A 163 7.93 17.32 -0.75
CA GLN A 163 6.68 16.71 -1.22
C GLN A 163 6.91 15.32 -1.85
N THR A 164 6.04 14.37 -1.53
CA THR A 164 6.16 12.99 -2.03
C THR A 164 5.77 12.91 -3.50
N GLN A 165 6.51 12.10 -4.25
CA GLN A 165 6.24 11.86 -5.67
C GLN A 165 5.63 10.48 -5.90
N ILE A 166 4.69 10.41 -6.85
CA ILE A 166 4.05 9.20 -7.33
C ILE A 166 4.23 9.05 -8.84
N LYS A 167 4.31 7.79 -9.32
CA LYS A 167 4.46 7.49 -10.73
C LYS A 167 3.10 7.24 -11.41
N ASP A 168 2.80 8.03 -12.45
CA ASP A 168 1.73 7.73 -13.41
C ASP A 168 2.29 6.84 -14.52
N TRP A 169 1.97 5.54 -14.48
CA TRP A 169 2.42 4.58 -15.48
C TRP A 169 1.76 4.75 -16.85
N LYS A 170 0.57 5.34 -16.95
CA LYS A 170 -0.10 5.56 -18.25
C LYS A 170 0.61 6.66 -19.05
N LYS A 171 1.12 7.68 -18.35
CA LYS A 171 1.90 8.78 -18.97
C LYS A 171 3.41 8.62 -18.84
N ASN A 172 3.86 7.63 -18.09
CA ASN A 172 5.26 7.39 -17.76
C ASN A 172 5.98 8.65 -17.20
N ARG A 173 5.36 9.33 -16.23
CA ARG A 173 5.94 10.52 -15.57
C ARG A 173 5.78 10.46 -14.05
N MET A 174 6.70 11.10 -13.33
CA MET A 174 6.54 11.38 -11.90
C MET A 174 5.67 12.63 -11.73
N MET A 175 4.82 12.63 -10.70
CA MET A 175 4.03 13.79 -10.29
C MET A 175 3.99 13.86 -8.77
N GLY A 176 3.79 15.06 -8.21
CA GLY A 176 3.60 15.22 -6.78
C GLY A 176 2.26 14.62 -6.32
N PHE A 177 2.26 13.92 -5.19
CA PHE A 177 1.07 13.30 -4.63
C PHE A 177 0.00 14.35 -4.25
N GLU A 178 0.42 15.55 -3.86
CA GLU A 178 -0.46 16.69 -3.57
C GLU A 178 -1.36 17.08 -4.75
N ARG A 179 -0.92 16.81 -5.98
CA ARG A 179 -1.70 17.08 -7.19
C ARG A 179 -2.82 16.09 -7.43
N LEU A 180 -2.93 15.00 -6.66
CA LEU A 180 -4.05 14.06 -6.79
C LEU A 180 -5.37 14.66 -6.29
N SER A 181 -5.31 15.63 -5.38
CA SER A 181 -6.50 16.34 -4.89
C SER A 181 -6.96 17.48 -5.80
N SER A 182 -6.22 17.84 -6.85
CA SER A 182 -6.67 18.89 -7.78
C SER A 182 -7.70 18.35 -8.77
N GLU A 183 -8.68 19.17 -9.16
CA GLU A 183 -9.66 18.81 -10.19
C GLU A 183 -9.00 18.55 -11.56
N GLU A 184 -7.85 19.18 -11.80
CA GLU A 184 -7.01 19.00 -12.98
C GLU A 184 -6.19 17.70 -12.95
N SER A 185 -6.28 16.91 -11.89
CA SER A 185 -5.54 15.67 -11.78
C SER A 185 -6.07 14.62 -12.75
N GLU A 186 -5.26 14.31 -13.74
CA GLU A 186 -5.56 13.28 -14.73
C GLU A 186 -5.36 11.84 -14.19
N MET A 187 -4.71 11.68 -13.03
CA MET A 187 -4.57 10.40 -12.33
C MET A 187 -5.53 10.35 -11.15
N LYS A 188 -6.39 9.33 -11.14
CA LYS A 188 -7.36 9.06 -10.06
C LYS A 188 -7.29 7.60 -9.65
N PHE A 189 -7.61 7.35 -8.39
CA PHE A 189 -7.80 6.02 -7.85
C PHE A 189 -9.27 5.64 -7.95
N ASP A 190 -9.54 4.45 -8.47
CA ASP A 190 -10.89 3.89 -8.56
C ASP A 190 -11.34 3.37 -7.19
N VAL A 191 -10.39 2.91 -6.37
CA VAL A 191 -10.63 2.42 -5.01
C VAL A 191 -9.52 2.91 -4.08
N VAL A 192 -9.91 3.46 -2.93
CA VAL A 192 -9.01 3.81 -1.83
C VAL A 192 -9.44 3.02 -0.60
N ILE A 193 -8.50 2.26 -0.03
CA ILE A 193 -8.70 1.44 1.15
C ILE A 193 -7.76 1.98 2.22
N GLY A 194 -8.25 2.08 3.44
CA GLY A 194 -7.42 2.39 4.60
C GLY A 194 -7.92 1.62 5.79
N ASN A 195 -7.06 1.47 6.79
CA ASN A 195 -7.53 1.09 8.11
C ASN A 195 -8.41 2.24 8.62
N PRO A 196 -9.71 2.02 8.90
CA PRO A 196 -10.55 3.08 9.43
C PRO A 196 -9.94 3.62 10.72
N SER A 197 -9.95 4.95 10.90
CA SER A 197 -9.56 5.56 12.17
C SER A 197 -10.48 5.01 13.26
N TYR A 198 -9.93 4.22 14.18
CA TYR A 198 -10.68 3.74 15.35
C TYR A 198 -10.80 4.86 16.36
N GLN A 199 -11.40 6.00 16.00
CA GLN A 199 -11.51 7.19 16.84
C GLN A 199 -12.95 7.76 16.82
N GLU A 200 -13.47 8.20 17.96
CA GLU A 200 -14.70 8.99 18.09
C GLU A 200 -14.40 10.42 17.66
N GLU A 201 -15.13 10.97 16.70
CA GLU A 201 -15.04 12.40 16.39
C GLU A 201 -15.65 13.22 17.54
N LEU A 202 -14.81 13.79 18.40
CA LEU A 202 -15.23 14.64 19.52
C LEU A 202 -14.80 16.09 19.26
N GLN A 203 -15.75 17.00 19.07
CA GLN A 203 -15.45 18.43 18.95
C GLN A 203 -14.84 18.99 20.25
N GLY A 204 -13.63 19.54 20.16
CA GLY A 204 -13.00 20.32 21.23
C GLY A 204 -12.16 19.51 22.24
N THR A 205 -11.98 18.21 22.03
CA THR A 205 -11.09 17.35 22.82
C THR A 205 -10.32 16.38 21.94
N SER A 206 -9.30 15.69 22.46
CA SER A 206 -8.67 14.58 21.73
C SER A 206 -9.71 13.49 21.47
N ASP A 207 -9.79 13.04 20.22
CA ASP A 207 -10.63 11.92 19.81
C ASP A 207 -10.29 10.66 20.63
N LYS A 208 -11.32 9.96 21.11
CA LYS A 208 -11.15 8.75 21.93
C LYS A 208 -11.11 7.52 21.04
N PRO A 209 -10.21 6.55 21.29
CA PRO A 209 -10.17 5.35 20.47
C PRO A 209 -11.44 4.48 20.67
N ILE A 210 -12.16 4.12 19.60
CA ILE A 210 -13.42 3.31 19.67
C ILE A 210 -13.22 1.81 19.77
N TYR A 211 -11.99 1.32 19.77
CA TYR A 211 -11.70 -0.13 19.83
C TYR A 211 -12.40 -0.84 21.01
N HIS A 212 -12.57 -0.14 22.13
CA HIS A 212 -13.27 -0.65 23.30
C HIS A 212 -14.74 -1.02 23.03
N HIS A 213 -15.46 -0.24 22.20
CA HIS A 213 -16.84 -0.57 21.81
C HIS A 213 -16.92 -1.87 21.00
N PHE A 214 -15.97 -2.08 20.09
CA PHE A 214 -15.88 -3.32 19.32
C PHE A 214 -15.61 -4.52 20.24
N MET A 215 -14.69 -4.37 21.20
CA MET A 215 -14.40 -5.42 22.17
C MET A 215 -15.61 -5.72 23.07
N ASP A 216 -16.30 -4.70 23.56
CA ASP A 216 -17.50 -4.84 24.39
C ASP A 216 -18.62 -5.59 23.65
N GLU A 217 -18.87 -5.25 22.38
CA GLU A 217 -19.85 -5.97 21.55
C GLU A 217 -19.41 -7.40 21.23
N SER A 218 -18.12 -7.61 20.95
CA SER A 218 -17.57 -8.96 20.72
C SER A 218 -17.74 -9.85 21.96
N TYR A 219 -17.56 -9.32 23.18
CA TYR A 219 -17.80 -10.05 24.42
C TYR A 219 -19.29 -10.31 24.68
N LYS A 220 -20.18 -9.40 24.27
CA LYS A 220 -21.64 -9.62 24.35
C LYS A 220 -22.09 -10.72 23.40
N ILE A 221 -21.54 -10.75 22.19
CA ILE A 221 -21.81 -11.79 21.19
C ILE A 221 -21.20 -13.13 21.62
N SER A 222 -19.95 -13.13 22.11
CA SER A 222 -19.27 -14.33 22.61
C SER A 222 -20.06 -15.01 23.74
N ARG A 223 -20.66 -14.23 24.65
CA ARG A 223 -21.55 -14.76 25.70
C ARG A 223 -22.84 -15.39 25.17
N LYS A 224 -23.25 -15.05 23.94
CA LYS A 224 -24.44 -15.62 23.28
C LYS A 224 -24.09 -16.78 22.34
N SER A 225 -22.85 -16.87 21.88
CA SER A 225 -22.33 -18.02 21.13
C SER A 225 -21.73 -19.03 22.10
N VAL A 226 -22.59 -19.78 22.79
CA VAL A 226 -22.19 -21.08 23.33
C VAL A 226 -22.35 -22.08 22.19
N LEU A 227 -21.24 -22.57 21.65
CA LEU A 227 -21.20 -23.80 20.85
C LEU A 227 -20.98 -24.98 21.79
#